data_AF-A0AAV0NV34-F1
#
_entry.id   AF-A0AAV0NV34-F1
#
_cell.length_a   1.000
_cell.length_b   1.000
_cell.length_c   1.000
_cell.angle_alpha   90.00
_cell.angle_beta   90.00
_cell.angle_gamma   90.00
#
_symmetry.space_group_name_H-M   'P 1'
#
loop_
_entity.id
_entity.type
_entity.pdbx_description
1 polymer ?
#
loop_
_entity_poly.entity_id
_entity_poly.type
_entity_poly.pdbx_seq_one_letter_code
_entity_poly.pdbx_strand_id
1 'polypeptide(L)'
;QGQDVGYWPPDIFNGGLKGTASLLEWGGEIVNSNPGGLHTSTGMGSGHFPSEGYGKAAWFKNLKYISDGGREVRDAQGITPYATKPNCYDIDLKDWDSDMEVHFYFGGPGYSSTCQN
;
A
#
# COMPACT_ATOMS: atom_id res chain seq x y z
N GLN A 1 -4.44 10.98 18.57
CA GLN A 1 -4.28 9.73 17.78
C GLN A 1 -4.97 8.61 18.54
N GLY A 2 -5.62 7.67 17.85
CA GLY A 2 -6.36 6.56 18.51
C GLY A 2 -7.88 6.65 18.44
N GLN A 3 -8.45 7.29 17.42
CA GLN A 3 -9.87 7.14 17.11
C GLN A 3 -10.00 6.16 15.95
N ASP A 4 -10.61 5.01 16.21
CA ASP A 4 -10.96 4.07 15.17
C ASP A 4 -11.90 4.78 14.18
N VAL A 5 -11.56 4.74 12.89
CA VAL A 5 -12.35 5.37 11.82
C VAL A 5 -13.65 4.57 11.55
N GLY A 6 -13.88 3.50 12.31
CA GLY A 6 -15.09 2.69 12.30
C GLY A 6 -15.02 1.51 11.33
N TYR A 7 -16.11 0.76 11.31
CA TYR A 7 -16.33 -0.38 10.43
C TYR A 7 -17.68 -0.18 9.74
N TRP A 8 -17.75 -0.46 8.44
CA TRP A 8 -19.00 -0.39 7.69
C TRP A 8 -19.90 -1.57 8.06
N PRO A 9 -21.12 -1.33 8.61
CA PRO A 9 -22.00 -2.42 9.02
C PRO A 9 -22.37 -3.31 7.83
N PRO A 10 -22.41 -4.64 7.96
CA PRO A 10 -22.73 -5.54 6.85
C PRO A 10 -24.11 -5.24 6.23
N ASP A 11 -25.03 -4.69 7.02
CA ASP A 11 -26.40 -4.39 6.60
C ASP A 11 -26.50 -3.32 5.51
N ILE A 12 -25.48 -2.45 5.34
CA ILE A 12 -25.50 -1.45 4.26
C ILE A 12 -25.19 -2.04 2.88
N PHE A 13 -24.72 -3.29 2.81
CA PHE A 13 -24.20 -3.89 1.58
C PHE A 13 -25.15 -4.83 0.84
N ASN A 14 -26.48 -4.73 1.03
CA ASN A 14 -27.50 -5.48 0.27
C ASN A 14 -27.19 -6.98 0.02
N GLY A 15 -26.47 -7.63 0.94
CA GLY A 15 -26.09 -9.05 0.85
C GLY A 15 -24.74 -9.36 0.20
N GLY A 16 -24.03 -8.37 -0.37
CA GLY A 16 -22.75 -8.57 -1.05
C GLY A 16 -21.55 -8.66 -0.09
N LEU A 17 -21.18 -7.52 0.52
CA LEU A 17 -19.96 -7.39 1.34
C LEU A 17 -20.18 -7.74 2.82
N LYS A 18 -20.93 -8.82 3.09
CA LYS A 18 -21.25 -9.26 4.46
C LYS A 18 -20.24 -10.25 5.05
N GLY A 19 -19.41 -10.87 4.21
CA GLY A 19 -18.38 -11.83 4.62
C GLY A 19 -17.05 -11.20 4.99
N THR A 20 -16.07 -12.03 5.33
CA THR A 20 -14.68 -11.59 5.55
C THR A 20 -13.92 -11.49 4.22
N ALA A 21 -12.84 -10.72 4.21
CA ALA A 21 -12.00 -10.55 3.03
C ALA A 21 -11.15 -11.82 2.78
N SER A 22 -11.05 -12.26 1.53
CA SER A 22 -10.14 -13.35 1.13
C SER A 22 -8.75 -12.86 0.75
N LEU A 23 -8.58 -11.54 0.59
CA LEU A 23 -7.33 -10.89 0.21
C LEU A 23 -7.24 -9.53 0.92
N LEU A 24 -6.05 -9.19 1.39
CA LEU A 24 -5.72 -7.88 1.94
C LEU A 24 -4.55 -7.31 1.15
N GLU A 25 -4.67 -6.06 0.73
CA GLU A 25 -3.64 -5.33 0.00
C GLU A 25 -3.37 -4.01 0.71
N TRP A 26 -2.10 -3.65 0.80
CA TRP A 26 -1.64 -2.34 1.28
C TRP A 26 -0.72 -1.75 0.23
N GLY A 27 -0.87 -0.46 -0.05
CA GLY A 27 -0.03 0.21 -1.03
C GLY A 27 -0.69 1.43 -1.62
N GLY A 28 -0.44 1.67 -2.90
CA GLY A 28 -1.01 2.75 -3.68
C GLY A 28 -1.26 2.33 -5.12
N GLU A 29 -2.16 3.05 -5.79
CA GLU A 29 -2.53 2.82 -7.17
C GLU A 29 -2.35 4.11 -7.97
N ILE A 30 -1.82 3.99 -9.19
CA ILE A 30 -1.73 5.09 -10.14
C ILE A 30 -2.51 4.69 -11.39
N VAL A 31 -3.54 5.48 -11.70
CA VAL A 31 -4.30 5.35 -12.95
C VAL A 31 -3.71 6.32 -13.96
N ASN A 32 -3.23 5.79 -15.08
CA ASN A 32 -2.69 6.57 -16.19
C ASN A 32 -3.38 6.17 -17.50
N SER A 33 -4.12 7.10 -18.11
CA SER A 33 -4.74 6.91 -19.44
C SER A 33 -3.74 7.01 -20.59
N ASN A 34 -2.47 7.29 -20.30
CA ASN A 34 -1.36 7.43 -21.23
C ASN A 34 -1.59 8.48 -22.35
N PRO A 35 -2.03 9.71 -22.00
CA PRO A 35 -2.28 10.75 -22.99
C PRO A 35 -0.96 11.12 -23.68
N GLY A 36 -0.91 10.98 -25.01
CA GLY A 36 0.29 11.27 -25.80
C GLY A 36 1.39 10.21 -25.73
N GLY A 37 1.10 9.02 -25.17
CA GLY A 37 2.02 7.89 -25.15
C GLY A 37 3.11 7.93 -24.07
N LEU A 38 3.09 8.95 -23.20
CA LEU A 38 4.01 9.11 -22.08
C LEU A 38 3.38 8.70 -20.74
N HIS A 39 4.23 8.20 -19.85
CA HIS A 39 3.83 7.93 -18.47
C HIS A 39 3.39 9.21 -17.75
N THR A 40 2.51 9.09 -16.76
CA THR A 40 2.08 10.23 -15.94
C THR A 40 3.22 10.72 -15.05
N SER A 41 3.30 12.05 -14.84
CA SER A 41 4.18 12.67 -13.84
C SER A 41 3.61 12.65 -12.42
N THR A 42 2.50 11.92 -12.19
CA THR A 42 1.94 11.75 -10.85
C THR A 42 2.90 10.95 -9.98
N GLY A 43 3.41 11.55 -8.92
CA GLY A 43 4.20 10.83 -7.92
C GLY A 43 3.32 9.94 -7.02
N MET A 44 3.84 8.78 -6.63
CA MET A 44 3.23 7.92 -5.61
C MET A 44 3.88 8.17 -4.25
N GLY A 45 3.07 8.24 -3.19
CA GLY A 45 3.56 8.51 -1.84
C GLY A 45 4.22 9.88 -1.75
N SER A 46 5.50 9.92 -1.37
CA SER A 46 6.30 11.16 -1.32
C SER A 46 6.96 11.51 -2.66
N GLY A 47 6.80 10.68 -3.70
CA GLY A 47 7.51 10.81 -4.98
C GLY A 47 8.94 10.28 -4.97
N HIS A 48 9.47 9.90 -3.81
CA HIS A 48 10.77 9.24 -3.66
C HIS A 48 10.65 7.73 -3.84
N PHE A 49 11.71 7.10 -4.33
CA PHE A 49 11.78 5.64 -4.40
C PHE A 49 11.95 5.03 -3.01
N PRO A 50 11.43 3.81 -2.77
CA PRO A 50 11.47 3.20 -1.45
C PRO A 50 12.89 2.90 -0.97
N SER A 51 13.85 2.71 -1.88
CA SER A 51 15.27 2.52 -1.58
C SER A 51 15.92 3.73 -0.88
N GLU A 52 15.30 4.92 -0.96
CA GLU A 52 15.77 6.10 -0.25
C GLU A 52 15.44 6.08 1.25
N GLY A 53 14.50 5.23 1.68
CA GLY A 53 14.22 4.92 3.07
C GLY A 53 13.70 6.09 3.92
N TYR A 54 13.94 5.99 5.23
CA TYR A 54 13.40 6.89 6.24
C TYR A 54 13.74 8.37 5.99
N GLY A 55 12.76 9.24 6.21
CA GLY A 55 12.89 10.69 6.02
C GLY A 55 12.77 11.15 4.56
N LYS A 56 12.63 10.21 3.61
CA LYS A 56 12.45 10.52 2.19
C LYS A 56 11.27 9.75 1.59
N ALA A 57 11.31 8.43 1.63
CA ALA A 57 10.27 7.58 1.08
C ALA A 57 9.02 7.59 1.98
N ALA A 58 7.86 7.45 1.35
CA ALA A 58 6.62 7.17 2.06
C ALA A 58 6.61 5.71 2.54
N TRP A 59 5.85 5.43 3.59
CA TRP A 59 5.85 4.14 4.24
C TRP A 59 4.51 3.84 4.92
N PHE A 60 4.22 2.56 5.06
CA PHE A 60 3.21 2.03 5.97
C PHE A 60 3.93 1.20 7.02
N LYS A 61 3.51 1.30 8.29
CA LYS A 61 4.01 0.46 9.39
C LYS A 61 2.91 -0.18 10.19
N ASN A 62 3.30 -1.10 11.07
CA ASN A 62 2.40 -1.82 11.95
C ASN A 62 1.29 -2.49 11.13
N LEU A 63 1.67 -3.17 10.04
CA LEU A 63 0.73 -3.86 9.19
C LEU A 63 0.08 -5.00 9.98
N LYS A 64 -1.19 -4.81 10.30
CA LYS A 64 -2.01 -5.76 11.06
C LYS A 64 -3.38 -5.90 10.40
N TYR A 65 -4.05 -7.00 10.68
CA TYR A 65 -5.42 -7.27 10.24
C TYR A 65 -6.26 -7.83 11.38
N ILE A 66 -7.58 -7.74 11.23
CA ILE A 66 -8.52 -8.33 12.19
C ILE A 66 -8.89 -9.73 11.70
N SER A 67 -8.75 -10.73 12.57
CA SER A 67 -9.02 -12.14 12.24
C SER A 67 -10.49 -12.41 11.94
N ASP A 68 -10.73 -13.54 11.26
CA ASP A 68 -12.08 -14.06 11.05
C ASP A 68 -12.83 -14.18 12.38
N GLY A 69 -13.95 -13.45 12.50
CA GLY A 69 -14.72 -13.34 13.73
C GLY A 69 -14.58 -12.02 14.48
N GLY A 70 -13.69 -11.12 14.04
CA GLY A 70 -13.68 -9.70 14.46
C GLY A 70 -13.10 -9.41 15.84
N ARG A 71 -12.40 -10.37 16.46
CA ARG A 71 -12.03 -10.30 17.90
C ARG A 71 -10.54 -10.12 18.17
N GLU A 72 -9.69 -10.39 17.21
CA GLU A 72 -8.24 -10.37 17.41
C GLU A 72 -7.56 -9.57 16.31
N VAL A 73 -6.64 -8.70 16.71
CA VAL A 73 -5.71 -8.03 15.80
C VAL A 73 -4.47 -8.91 15.68
N ARG A 74 -4.08 -9.24 14.44
CA ARG A 74 -2.96 -10.11 14.11
C ARG A 74 -1.96 -9.37 13.23
N ASP A 75 -0.68 -9.64 13.45
CA ASP A 75 0.37 -9.18 12.54
C ASP A 75 0.15 -9.76 11.15
N ALA A 76 0.35 -8.94 10.13
CA ALA A 76 0.29 -9.39 8.75
C ALA A 76 1.42 -10.39 8.48
N GLN A 77 1.08 -11.52 7.87
CA GLN A 77 1.98 -12.62 7.57
C GLN A 77 1.87 -13.01 6.09
N GLY A 78 2.92 -13.59 5.53
CA GLY A 78 2.91 -14.04 4.12
C GLY A 78 2.76 -12.90 3.10
N ILE A 79 3.18 -11.68 3.46
CA ILE A 79 3.08 -10.50 2.59
C ILE A 79 4.05 -10.67 1.43
N THR A 80 3.58 -10.39 0.22
CA THR A 80 4.40 -10.41 -0.99
C THR A 80 4.42 -9.01 -1.61
N PRO A 81 5.59 -8.37 -1.76
CA PRO A 81 5.68 -7.08 -2.45
C PRO A 81 5.33 -7.24 -3.94
N TYR A 82 4.55 -6.31 -4.48
CA TYR A 82 4.14 -6.31 -5.89
C TYR A 82 4.14 -4.89 -6.45
N ALA A 83 4.81 -4.70 -7.60
CA ALA A 83 4.85 -3.45 -8.34
C ALA A 83 4.65 -3.70 -9.83
N THR A 84 3.63 -3.08 -10.42
CA THR A 84 3.31 -3.24 -11.85
C THR A 84 4.35 -2.57 -12.76
N LYS A 85 4.95 -1.46 -12.30
CA LYS A 85 6.01 -0.72 -13.02
C LYS A 85 7.13 -0.27 -12.06
N PRO A 86 8.03 -1.17 -11.62
CA PRO A 86 9.06 -0.89 -10.61
C PRO A 86 9.97 0.29 -10.97
N ASN A 87 10.25 0.52 -12.25
CA ASN A 87 11.06 1.67 -12.69
C ASN A 87 10.35 3.04 -12.51
N CYS A 88 9.04 3.04 -12.30
CA CYS A 88 8.20 4.23 -12.10
C CYS A 88 7.82 4.39 -10.63
N TYR A 89 7.38 3.29 -10.03
CA TYR A 89 6.94 3.17 -8.65
C TYR A 89 7.33 1.79 -8.14
N ASP A 90 7.93 1.74 -6.97
CA ASP A 90 8.41 0.49 -6.39
C ASP A 90 7.99 0.36 -4.93
N ILE A 91 8.18 -0.85 -4.40
CA ILE A 91 7.90 -1.20 -3.00
C ILE A 91 9.06 -2.00 -2.42
N ASP A 92 9.48 -1.62 -1.21
CA ASP A 92 10.55 -2.28 -0.47
C ASP A 92 9.98 -2.76 0.87
N LEU A 93 9.57 -4.02 0.90
CA LEU A 93 9.10 -4.69 2.12
C LEU A 93 10.29 -4.94 3.02
N LYS A 94 10.19 -4.49 4.27
CA LYS A 94 11.24 -4.69 5.27
C LYS A 94 10.84 -5.78 6.25
N ASP A 95 11.85 -6.50 6.71
CA ASP A 95 11.73 -7.44 7.81
C ASP A 95 11.33 -6.70 9.10
N TRP A 96 10.88 -7.48 10.08
CA TRP A 96 10.44 -6.96 11.37
C TRP A 96 11.53 -6.11 12.06
N ASP A 97 11.16 -4.87 12.38
CA ASP A 97 11.93 -3.94 13.21
C ASP A 97 11.13 -3.64 14.50
N SER A 98 11.78 -3.44 15.65
CA SER A 98 11.05 -3.25 16.92
C SER A 98 10.21 -1.95 16.99
N ASP A 99 10.55 -0.94 16.19
CA ASP A 99 9.91 0.38 16.19
C ASP A 99 8.90 0.54 15.05
N MET A 100 9.09 -0.19 13.96
CA MET A 100 8.23 -0.16 12.76
C MET A 100 7.42 -1.44 12.52
N GLU A 101 7.72 -2.53 13.21
CA GLU A 101 7.14 -3.86 13.01
C GLU A 101 7.25 -4.28 11.53
N VAL A 102 6.30 -5.09 11.02
CA VAL A 102 6.18 -5.33 9.58
C VAL A 102 5.79 -4.01 8.91
N HIS A 103 6.66 -3.54 8.02
CA HIS A 103 6.51 -2.27 7.33
C HIS A 103 7.08 -2.34 5.91
N PHE A 104 6.69 -1.39 5.08
CA PHE A 104 7.29 -1.23 3.76
C PHE A 104 7.43 0.24 3.42
N TYR A 105 8.46 0.54 2.64
CA TYR A 105 8.58 1.80 1.92
C TYR A 105 7.95 1.64 0.54
N PHE A 106 7.34 2.70 0.02
CA PHE A 106 6.77 2.71 -1.32
C PHE A 106 6.84 4.09 -1.94
N GLY A 107 6.82 4.14 -3.26
CA GLY A 107 6.67 5.38 -3.99
C GLY A 107 7.47 5.40 -5.27
N GLY A 108 7.56 6.59 -5.84
CA GLY A 108 8.31 6.88 -7.05
C GLY A 108 7.75 8.12 -7.75
N PRO A 109 8.55 8.76 -8.60
CA PRO A 109 8.21 10.05 -9.17
C PRO A 109 7.20 9.96 -10.33
N GLY A 110 6.90 8.76 -10.82
CA GLY A 110 6.24 8.59 -12.10
C GLY A 110 7.19 8.87 -13.25
N TYR A 111 6.77 9.71 -14.20
CA TYR A 111 7.55 10.05 -15.39
C TYR A 111 8.97 10.53 -15.04
N SER A 112 9.98 9.81 -15.53
CA SER A 112 11.39 10.05 -15.24
C SER A 112 12.29 9.43 -16.32
N SER A 113 13.61 9.60 -16.20
CA SER A 113 14.57 8.97 -17.12
C SER A 113 14.49 7.44 -17.13
N THR A 114 14.03 6.82 -16.03
CA THR A 114 13.82 5.37 -15.92
C THR A 114 12.37 4.94 -16.20
N CYS A 115 11.45 5.90 -16.30
CA CYS A 115 10.03 5.66 -16.53
C CYS A 115 9.47 6.63 -17.56
N GLN A 116 9.48 6.23 -18.84
CA GLN A 116 9.03 7.10 -19.93
C GLN A 116 7.60 6.78 -20.39
N ASN A 117 7.20 5.50 -20.41
CA ASN A 117 5.90 5.02 -20.92
C ASN A 117 5.25 4.04 -19.92
#